data_AF-A0A3M0YGR0-F1
#
_entry.id   AF-A0A3M0YGR0-F1
#
_cell.length_a   1.000
_cell.length_b   1.000
_cell.length_c   1.000
_cell.angle_alpha   90.00
_cell.angle_beta   90.00
_cell.angle_gamma   90.00
#
_symmetry.space_group_name_H-M   'P 1'
#
loop_
_entity.id
_entity.type
_entity.pdbx_description
1 polymer ?
#
loop_
_entity_poly.entity_id
_entity_poly.type
_entity_poly.pdbx_seq_one_letter_code
_entity_poly.pdbx_strand_id
1 'polypeptide(L)'
;MYRSLQNHQRMKFTPYLIFDGQCKAAFDHYARVFGGEIRELNTYAQAPAEMPVPDSHKDRIMHVSLHLDETVLMGADLGPGQEYVP
;
A
#
# COMPACT_ATOMS: atom_id res chain seq x y z
N MET A 1 22.52 28.94 28.80
CA MET A 1 22.58 28.21 27.52
C MET A 1 21.83 26.89 27.69
N TYR A 2 20.50 26.90 27.60
CA TYR A 2 19.66 25.69 27.69
C TYR A 2 18.88 25.59 26.38
N ARG A 3 19.25 24.60 25.56
CA ARG A 3 18.56 24.28 24.31
C ARG A 3 17.32 23.47 24.70
N SER A 4 16.14 24.05 24.54
CA SER A 4 14.87 23.35 24.71
C SER A 4 14.83 22.16 23.75
N LEU A 5 14.82 20.95 24.29
CA LEU A 5 14.52 19.73 23.54
C LEU A 5 13.02 19.72 23.26
N GLN A 6 12.58 20.51 22.29
CA GLN A 6 11.29 20.21 21.68
C GLN A 6 11.43 18.87 20.99
N ASN A 7 10.77 17.85 21.53
CA ASN A 7 10.44 16.63 20.79
C ASN A 7 9.66 17.07 19.55
N HIS A 8 10.39 17.32 18.47
CA HIS A 8 9.79 17.47 17.16
C HIS A 8 9.31 16.07 16.81
N GLN A 9 8.06 15.76 17.14
CA GLN A 9 7.36 14.67 16.50
C GLN A 9 7.45 14.96 15.00
N ARG A 10 8.39 14.30 14.31
CA ARG A 10 8.47 14.38 12.86
C ARG A 10 7.17 13.78 12.34
N MET A 11 6.32 14.62 11.77
CA MET A 11 5.16 14.19 11.01
C MET A 11 5.62 13.14 10.00
N LYS A 12 5.04 11.94 10.08
CA LYS A 12 5.32 10.85 9.15
C LYS A 12 4.25 10.85 8.08
N PHE A 13 4.65 10.98 6.83
CA PHE A 13 3.76 10.83 5.68
C PHE A 13 3.84 9.39 5.18
N THR A 14 2.68 8.77 4.96
CA THR A 14 2.55 7.40 4.45
C THR A 14 1.79 7.48 3.13
N PRO A 15 2.49 7.52 1.97
CA PRO A 15 1.82 7.58 0.68
C PRO A 15 1.00 6.32 0.44
N TYR A 16 -0.15 6.49 -0.20
CA TYR A 16 -0.99 5.39 -0.67
C TYR A 16 -1.14 5.46 -2.19
N LEU A 17 -0.57 4.49 -2.89
CA LEU A 17 -0.56 4.44 -4.36
C LEU A 17 -1.70 3.54 -4.88
N ILE A 18 -2.37 3.98 -5.93
CA ILE A 18 -3.44 3.22 -6.59
C ILE A 18 -2.95 2.83 -7.99
N PHE A 19 -3.15 1.56 -8.35
CA PHE A 19 -2.77 0.97 -9.64
C PHE A 19 -3.99 0.39 -10.36
N ASP A 20 -3.87 0.12 -11.66
CA ASP A 20 -4.86 -0.68 -12.38
C ASP A 20 -4.29 -2.08 -12.69
N GLY A 21 -4.32 -2.96 -11.68
CA GLY A 21 -3.93 -4.36 -11.81
C GLY A 21 -2.41 -4.63 -11.77
N GLN A 22 -1.60 -3.62 -11.47
CA GLN A 22 -0.13 -3.73 -11.45
C GLN A 22 0.48 -3.57 -10.06
N CYS A 23 -0.34 -3.44 -9.01
CA CYS A 23 0.13 -3.14 -7.66
C CYS A 23 1.14 -4.17 -7.15
N LYS A 24 0.85 -5.48 -7.31
CA LYS A 24 1.78 -6.54 -6.86
C LYS A 24 3.15 -6.43 -7.52
N ALA A 25 3.20 -6.29 -8.85
CA ALA A 25 4.44 -6.21 -9.60
C ALA A 25 5.24 -4.95 -9.23
N ALA A 26 4.54 -3.82 -9.02
CA ALA A 26 5.14 -2.57 -8.58
C ALA A 26 5.75 -2.71 -7.17
N PHE A 27 5.01 -3.27 -6.20
CA PHE A 27 5.50 -3.45 -4.84
C PHE A 27 6.63 -4.47 -4.73
N ASP A 28 6.58 -5.57 -5.50
CA ASP A 28 7.70 -6.50 -5.60
C ASP A 28 8.96 -5.78 -6.12
N HIS A 29 8.81 -4.87 -7.09
CA HIS A 29 9.90 -4.05 -7.62
C HIS A 29 10.41 -3.03 -6.58
N TYR A 30 9.52 -2.31 -5.91
CA TYR A 30 9.87 -1.34 -4.87
C TYR A 30 10.59 -1.99 -3.69
N ALA A 31 10.17 -3.17 -3.25
CA ALA A 31 10.86 -3.93 -2.21
C ALA A 31 12.31 -4.24 -2.61
N ARG A 32 12.54 -4.65 -3.86
CA ARG A 32 13.89 -4.92 -4.38
C ARG A 32 14.76 -3.67 -4.50
N VAL A 33 14.18 -2.55 -4.96
CA VAL A 33 14.93 -1.30 -5.21
C VAL A 33 15.22 -0.57 -3.91
N PHE A 34 14.25 -0.48 -3.00
CA PHE A 34 14.37 0.27 -1.76
C PHE A 34 14.92 -0.57 -0.60
N GLY A 35 14.99 -1.90 -0.73
CA GLY A 35 15.46 -2.80 0.33
C GLY A 35 14.47 -2.95 1.48
N GLY A 36 13.17 -2.78 1.21
CA GLY A 36 12.10 -2.87 2.21
C GLY A 36 11.47 -4.25 2.35
N GLU A 37 10.61 -4.38 3.36
CA GLU A 37 9.85 -5.60 3.65
C GLU A 37 8.36 -5.39 3.38
N ILE A 38 7.75 -6.22 2.54
CA ILE A 38 6.29 -6.27 2.39
C ILE A 38 5.73 -7.00 3.62
N ARG A 39 4.91 -6.31 4.43
CA ARG A 39 4.33 -6.88 5.66
C ARG A 39 2.87 -7.28 5.51
N GLU A 40 2.14 -6.60 4.65
CA GLU A 40 0.77 -6.95 4.30
C GLU A 40 0.67 -7.04 2.79
N LEU A 41 -0.02 -8.08 2.31
CA LEU A 41 -0.31 -8.29 0.90
C LEU A 41 -1.65 -9.05 0.82
N ASN A 42 -2.74 -8.30 0.79
CA ASN A 42 -4.09 -8.82 0.75
C ASN A 42 -4.68 -8.63 -0.63
N THR A 43 -5.18 -9.72 -1.20
CA THR A 43 -5.95 -9.73 -2.44
C THR A 43 -7.43 -9.43 -2.16
N TYR A 44 -8.20 -9.05 -3.17
CA TYR A 44 -9.65 -8.93 -3.03
C TYR A 44 -10.34 -10.27 -2.73
N ALA A 45 -9.73 -11.41 -3.07
CA ALA A 45 -10.23 -12.72 -2.65
C ALA A 45 -10.23 -12.91 -1.12
N GLN A 46 -9.41 -12.14 -0.39
CA GLN A 46 -9.30 -12.16 1.07
C GLN A 46 -10.17 -11.07 1.72
N ALA A 47 -11.01 -10.36 0.95
CA ALA A 47 -11.94 -9.37 1.48
C ALA A 47 -12.95 -10.01 2.46
N PRO A 48 -13.51 -9.23 3.41
CA PRO A 48 -14.61 -9.70 4.25
C PRO A 48 -15.76 -10.27 3.42
N ALA A 49 -16.45 -11.28 3.96
CA ALA A 49 -17.51 -11.98 3.23
C ALA A 49 -18.68 -11.07 2.80
N GLU A 50 -18.86 -9.95 3.50
CA GLU A 50 -19.88 -8.94 3.23
C GLU A 50 -19.54 -8.03 2.03
N MET A 51 -18.32 -8.12 1.49
CA MET A 51 -17.88 -7.38 0.32
C MET A 51 -17.95 -8.27 -0.93
N PRO A 52 -18.98 -8.15 -1.77
CA PRO A 52 -19.06 -8.95 -2.99
C PRO A 52 -17.95 -8.54 -3.98
N VAL A 53 -17.05 -9.48 -4.26
CA VAL A 53 -15.94 -9.30 -5.21
C VAL A 53 -16.18 -10.19 -6.43
N PRO A 54 -16.22 -9.63 -7.66
CA PRO A 54 -16.33 -10.43 -8.87
C PRO A 54 -15.05 -11.23 -9.11
N ASP A 55 -15.17 -12.40 -9.75
CA ASP A 55 -14.02 -13.29 -10.03
C ASP A 55 -12.88 -12.58 -10.76
N SER A 56 -13.20 -11.63 -11.65
CA SER A 56 -12.21 -10.83 -12.40
C SER A 56 -11.31 -9.95 -11.54
N HIS A 57 -11.67 -9.71 -10.27
CA HIS A 57 -10.92 -8.86 -9.36
C HIS A 57 -10.26 -9.65 -8.21
N LYS A 58 -10.54 -10.95 -8.07
CA LYS A 58 -10.09 -11.75 -6.92
C LYS A 58 -8.57 -11.72 -6.72
N ASP A 59 -7.79 -11.75 -7.79
CA ASP A 59 -6.32 -11.76 -7.74
C ASP A 59 -5.69 -10.36 -7.62
N ARG A 60 -6.49 -9.29 -7.76
CA ARG A 60 -6.01 -7.91 -7.61
C ARG A 60 -5.68 -7.62 -6.15
N ILE A 61 -4.73 -6.72 -5.91
CA ILE A 61 -4.32 -6.33 -4.56
C ILE A 61 -5.34 -5.35 -3.98
N MET A 62 -5.98 -5.74 -2.89
CA MET A 62 -6.86 -4.85 -2.11
C MET A 62 -6.05 -3.96 -1.17
N HIS A 63 -4.93 -4.48 -0.65
CA HIS A 63 -4.07 -3.75 0.27
C HIS A 63 -2.65 -4.31 0.29
N VAL A 64 -1.65 -3.44 0.23
CA VAL A 64 -0.24 -3.80 0.46
C VAL A 64 0.46 -2.72 1.30
N SER A 65 1.36 -3.16 2.18
CA SER A 65 2.26 -2.28 2.94
C SER A 65 3.71 -2.71 2.81
N LEU A 66 4.55 -1.79 2.33
CA LEU A 66 6.00 -1.92 2.23
C LEU A 66 6.65 -1.05 3.31
N HIS A 67 7.33 -1.70 4.25
CA HIS A 67 8.01 -1.03 5.35
C HIS A 67 9.46 -0.71 4.97
N LEU A 68 9.84 0.55 5.15
CA LEU A 68 11.15 1.14 4.86
C LEU A 68 11.66 1.88 6.09
N ASP A 69 12.42 1.22 6.96
CA ASP A 69 12.92 1.76 8.23
C ASP A 69 11.84 2.52 9.04
N GLU A 70 11.84 3.85 8.96
CA GLU A 70 10.92 4.73 9.68
C GLU A 70 9.64 5.12 8.90
N THR A 71 9.52 4.71 7.64
CA THR A 71 8.46 5.06 6.69
C THR A 71 7.75 3.82 6.17
N VAL A 72 6.50 3.98 5.75
CA VAL A 72 5.71 2.94 5.10
C VAL A 72 5.22 3.49 3.77
N LEU A 73 5.31 2.69 2.72
CA LEU A 73 4.64 2.92 1.44
C LEU A 73 3.49 1.94 1.35
N MET A 74 2.29 2.42 1.01
CA MET A 74 1.09 1.59 0.95
C MET A 74 0.45 1.67 -0.43
N GLY A 75 -0.38 0.69 -0.77
CA GLY A 75 -1.10 0.74 -2.03
C GLY A 75 -2.18 -0.31 -2.21
N ALA A 76 -2.86 -0.20 -3.34
CA ALA A 76 -3.85 -1.16 -3.82
C ALA A 76 -4.00 -1.07 -5.35
N ASP A 77 -4.63 -2.07 -5.95
CA ASP A 77 -5.25 -1.95 -7.26
C ASP A 77 -6.64 -1.30 -7.15
N LEU A 78 -7.15 -0.77 -8.26
CA LEU A 78 -8.53 -0.33 -8.40
C LEU A 78 -9.49 -1.49 -8.10
N GLY A 79 -10.48 -1.18 -7.26
CA GLY A 79 -11.53 -2.11 -6.88
C GLY A 79 -12.63 -2.24 -7.93
N PRO A 80 -13.57 -3.17 -7.71
CA PRO A 80 -14.68 -3.40 -8.62
C PRO A 80 -15.49 -2.13 -8.90
N GLY A 81 -15.72 -1.82 -10.17
CA GLY A 81 -16.47 -0.64 -10.60
C GLY A 81 -15.69 0.68 -10.56
N GLN A 82 -14.40 0.64 -10.22
CA GLN A 82 -13.50 1.78 -10.36
C GLN A 82 -12.74 1.71 -11.68
N GLU A 83 -12.52 2.86 -12.30
CA GLU A 83 -11.78 3.00 -13.56
C GLU A 83 -10.70 4.07 -13.39
N TYR A 84 -9.55 3.86 -14.00
CA TYR A 84 -8.50 4.87 -14.05
C TYR A 84 -8.89 5.97 -15.04
N VAL A 85 -8.93 7.21 -14.57
CA VAL A 85 -9.14 8.40 -15.41
C VAL A 85 -7.82 9.21 -15.42
N PRO A 86 -7.12 9.31 -16.57
CA PRO A 86 -5.86 10.02 -16.69
C PRO A 86 -5.94 11.54 -16.46
#